data_AF-A0AAE4MJB3-F1
#
_entry.id   AF-A0AAE4MJB3-F1
#
_cell.length_a   1.000
_cell.length_b   1.000
_cell.length_c   1.000
_cell.angle_alpha   90.00
_cell.angle_beta   90.00
_cell.angle_gamma   90.00
#
_symmetry.space_group_name_H-M   'P 1'
#
loop_
_entity.id
_entity.type
_entity.pdbx_description
1 polymer ?
#
loop_
_entity_poly.entity_id
_entity_poly.type
_entity_poly.pdbx_seq_one_letter_code
_entity_poly.pdbx_strand_id
1 'polypeptide(L)'
;MATEYALRMGDGSRVFMTKDKIKEDVLAGAGNAVDYGEVPDLSANEVEKLIEIITMPGKAVSVEYGMEVPVTHDISTIRLDGDQGNSGVGIPSSRLVGILTHERAFGADTMELGHIDYSYKPVKPIVSQECQTMEMCQNLTTIPLFYGAMPNMGLYYTPDGPFENPGDLMKAFKLEEAFASIEHSAEHLSRDIVWIMQKLWASGADGVNLDTTAAAGDGDAFGTLTAVKALRQQFPDMYIEVGMAGESIIGMHGMLEFEGHALAGLWPQQQAPVVEKAGASVFGPVVNTNTSRTFPWNLARSITFIKAAAKASKIPVHVDMGMGVGGIPMLETPPIDAVTRASKAMVEMAGVDGI
;
A
#
# COMPACT_ATOMS: atom_id res chain seq x y z
N MET A 1 4.87 -20.65 -36.64
CA MET A 1 3.97 -20.02 -35.65
C MET A 1 4.83 -19.20 -34.72
N ALA A 2 4.45 -17.96 -34.40
CA ALA A 2 5.19 -17.14 -33.45
C ALA A 2 5.12 -17.80 -32.05
N THR A 3 6.18 -17.70 -31.25
CA THR A 3 6.17 -18.18 -29.86
C THR A 3 5.16 -17.36 -29.06
N GLU A 4 4.28 -18.05 -28.34
CA GLU A 4 3.31 -17.43 -27.43
C GLU A 4 3.71 -17.67 -25.98
N TYR A 5 3.46 -16.68 -25.13
CA TYR A 5 3.72 -16.71 -23.70
C TYR A 5 2.39 -16.74 -22.95
N ALA A 6 2.25 -17.65 -21.99
CA ALA A 6 1.10 -17.72 -21.11
C ALA A 6 1.23 -16.63 -20.03
N LEU A 7 0.33 -15.65 -20.06
CA LEU A 7 0.31 -14.49 -19.18
C LEU A 7 -1.11 -14.31 -18.58
N ARG A 8 -1.30 -13.21 -17.87
CA ARG A 8 -2.56 -12.86 -17.18
C ARG A 8 -3.15 -11.56 -17.71
N MET A 9 -4.46 -11.43 -17.56
CA MET A 9 -5.15 -10.14 -17.50
C MET A 9 -5.08 -9.58 -16.08
N GLY A 10 -5.46 -8.31 -15.92
CA GLY A 10 -5.54 -7.64 -14.62
C GLY A 10 -6.59 -8.24 -13.69
N ASP A 11 -7.56 -9.01 -14.20
CA ASP A 11 -8.52 -9.81 -13.41
C ASP A 11 -8.00 -11.24 -13.10
N GLY A 12 -6.79 -11.58 -13.53
CA GLY A 12 -6.16 -12.89 -13.31
C GLY A 12 -6.52 -13.95 -14.34
N SER A 13 -7.42 -13.66 -15.29
CA SER A 13 -7.75 -14.57 -16.40
C SER A 13 -6.52 -14.84 -17.27
N ARG A 14 -6.42 -16.05 -17.82
CA ARG A 14 -5.24 -16.48 -18.59
C ARG A 14 -5.35 -16.05 -20.05
N VAL A 15 -4.26 -15.50 -20.58
CA VAL A 15 -4.10 -15.12 -21.98
C VAL A 15 -2.80 -15.64 -22.57
N PHE A 16 -2.75 -15.73 -23.89
CA PHE A 16 -1.54 -16.09 -24.64
C PHE A 16 -1.18 -14.94 -25.56
N MET A 17 0.06 -14.49 -25.48
CA MET A 17 0.52 -13.29 -26.19
C MET A 17 1.82 -13.56 -26.92
N THR A 18 1.98 -12.99 -28.12
CA THR A 18 3.28 -12.94 -28.80
C THR A 18 4.17 -11.87 -28.19
N LYS A 19 5.48 -11.96 -28.42
CA LYS A 19 6.44 -10.94 -27.95
C LYS A 19 6.10 -9.53 -28.45
N ASP A 20 5.62 -9.40 -29.68
CA ASP A 20 5.23 -8.11 -30.27
C ASP A 20 4.03 -7.50 -29.55
N LYS A 21 3.03 -8.33 -29.17
CA LYS A 21 1.88 -7.86 -28.39
C LYS A 21 2.25 -7.48 -26.96
N ILE A 22 3.16 -8.22 -26.34
CA ILE A 22 3.72 -7.85 -25.03
C ILE A 22 4.42 -6.49 -25.13
N LYS A 23 5.21 -6.25 -26.17
CA LYS A 23 5.89 -4.97 -26.38
C LYS A 23 4.91 -3.81 -26.58
N GLU A 24 3.86 -4.01 -27.38
CA GLU A 24 2.79 -3.01 -27.58
C GLU A 24 2.14 -2.64 -26.24
N ASP A 25 1.78 -3.63 -25.43
CA ASP A 25 1.15 -3.40 -24.13
C ASP A 25 2.08 -2.74 -23.12
N VAL A 26 3.37 -3.11 -23.09
CA VAL A 26 4.36 -2.45 -22.24
C VAL A 26 4.49 -0.97 -22.59
N LEU A 27 4.61 -0.63 -23.88
CA LEU A 27 4.71 0.76 -24.32
C LEU A 27 3.42 1.55 -24.01
N ALA A 28 2.25 0.94 -24.22
CA ALA A 28 0.98 1.57 -23.91
C ALA A 28 0.75 1.77 -22.40
N GLY A 29 1.22 0.85 -21.56
CA GLY A 29 1.14 0.94 -20.10
C GLY A 29 2.05 2.03 -19.55
N ALA A 30 3.31 2.03 -19.99
CA ALA A 30 4.28 3.07 -19.63
C ALA A 30 3.82 4.45 -20.11
N GLY A 31 3.38 4.57 -21.37
CA GLY A 31 2.86 5.82 -21.93
C GLY A 31 1.66 6.36 -21.14
N ASN A 32 0.77 5.48 -20.65
CA ASN A 32 -0.32 5.92 -19.78
C ASN A 32 0.18 6.56 -18.48
N ALA A 33 1.23 6.01 -17.85
CA ALA A 33 1.80 6.61 -16.66
C ALA A 33 2.43 7.99 -16.96
N VAL A 34 3.14 8.09 -18.08
CA VAL A 34 3.75 9.36 -18.56
C VAL A 34 2.69 10.42 -18.80
N ASP A 35 1.61 10.09 -19.50
CA ASP A 35 0.53 11.02 -19.84
C ASP A 35 -0.21 11.55 -18.60
N TYR A 36 -0.46 10.70 -17.61
CA TYR A 36 -1.23 11.06 -16.43
C TYR A 36 -0.38 11.66 -15.30
N GLY A 37 0.80 11.09 -15.07
CA GLY A 37 1.68 11.50 -13.99
C GLY A 37 2.71 12.56 -14.35
N GLU A 38 2.85 12.88 -15.64
CA GLU A 38 3.93 13.73 -16.15
C GLU A 38 5.33 13.23 -15.73
N VAL A 39 5.48 11.91 -15.65
CA VAL A 39 6.73 11.23 -15.27
C VAL A 39 7.58 10.91 -16.51
N PRO A 40 8.91 10.72 -16.37
CA PRO A 40 9.75 10.37 -17.51
C PRO A 40 9.39 9.01 -18.13
N ASP A 41 9.55 8.90 -19.44
CA ASP A 41 9.45 7.63 -20.17
C ASP A 41 10.46 6.59 -19.66
N LEU A 42 10.07 5.30 -19.77
CA LEU A 42 11.03 4.20 -19.68
C LEU A 42 11.99 4.25 -20.87
N SER A 43 13.27 4.05 -20.61
CA SER A 43 14.26 3.98 -21.69
C SER A 43 14.07 2.71 -22.54
N ALA A 44 14.61 2.69 -23.77
CA ALA A 44 14.54 1.52 -24.64
C ALA A 44 15.11 0.25 -23.97
N ASN A 45 16.21 0.39 -23.22
CA ASN A 45 16.83 -0.73 -22.49
C ASN A 45 15.92 -1.23 -21.35
N GLU A 46 15.20 -0.33 -20.68
CA GLU A 46 14.26 -0.69 -19.62
C GLU A 46 13.05 -1.42 -20.19
N VAL A 47 12.49 -0.95 -21.31
CA VAL A 47 11.42 -1.67 -22.02
C VAL A 47 11.87 -3.08 -22.41
N GLU A 48 13.09 -3.24 -22.92
CA GLU A 48 13.63 -4.55 -23.26
C GLU A 48 13.81 -5.45 -22.03
N LYS A 49 14.34 -4.91 -20.93
CA LYS A 49 14.51 -5.64 -19.66
C LYS A 49 13.15 -6.07 -19.07
N LEU A 50 12.13 -5.22 -19.12
CA LEU A 50 10.79 -5.57 -18.65
C LEU A 50 10.20 -6.72 -19.47
N ILE A 51 10.33 -6.67 -20.80
CA ILE A 51 9.89 -7.76 -21.68
C ILE A 51 10.65 -9.06 -21.36
N GLU A 52 11.95 -8.98 -21.07
CA GLU A 52 12.75 -10.13 -20.63
C GLU A 52 12.19 -10.75 -19.34
N ILE A 53 11.88 -9.94 -18.32
CA ILE A 53 11.28 -10.42 -17.06
C ILE A 53 9.90 -11.04 -17.31
N ILE A 54 9.04 -10.39 -18.09
CA ILE A 54 7.70 -10.89 -18.41
C ILE A 54 7.78 -12.25 -19.11
N THR A 55 8.71 -12.40 -20.05
CA THR A 55 8.88 -13.59 -20.88
C THR A 55 9.82 -14.64 -20.27
N MET A 56 10.35 -14.38 -19.07
CA MET A 56 11.30 -15.25 -18.39
C MET A 56 10.70 -16.67 -18.20
N PRO A 57 11.45 -17.74 -18.53
CA PRO A 57 10.97 -19.10 -18.33
C PRO A 57 10.81 -19.42 -16.85
N GLY A 58 9.85 -20.30 -16.53
CA GLY A 58 9.53 -20.70 -15.16
C GLY A 58 8.20 -20.14 -14.68
N LYS A 59 7.51 -20.87 -13.81
CA LYS A 59 6.25 -20.39 -13.24
C LYS A 59 6.51 -19.29 -12.22
N ALA A 60 7.46 -19.50 -11.31
CA ALA A 60 7.97 -18.50 -10.38
C ALA A 60 9.35 -18.02 -10.83
N VAL A 61 9.62 -16.74 -10.63
CA VAL A 61 10.92 -16.10 -10.85
C VAL A 61 11.35 -15.37 -9.59
N SER A 62 12.63 -15.01 -9.47
CA SER A 62 13.13 -14.21 -8.35
C SER A 62 14.29 -13.33 -8.81
N VAL A 63 14.71 -12.40 -7.97
CA VAL A 63 15.94 -11.61 -8.15
C VAL A 63 17.19 -12.49 -8.05
N GLU A 64 18.30 -12.00 -8.56
CA GLU A 64 19.60 -12.66 -8.40
C GLU A 64 20.12 -12.53 -6.96
N TYR A 65 21.01 -13.44 -6.56
CA TYR A 65 21.63 -13.38 -5.23
C TYR A 65 22.38 -12.06 -5.01
N GLY A 66 22.11 -11.40 -3.88
CA GLY A 66 22.63 -10.07 -3.54
C GLY A 66 21.75 -8.91 -3.99
N MET A 67 20.63 -9.18 -4.68
CA MET A 67 19.64 -8.19 -5.09
C MET A 67 18.35 -8.29 -4.25
N GLU A 68 18.34 -9.09 -3.19
CA GLU A 68 17.20 -9.21 -2.28
C GLU A 68 16.94 -7.88 -1.56
N VAL A 69 15.67 -7.61 -1.32
CA VAL A 69 15.20 -6.47 -0.53
C VAL A 69 14.33 -6.97 0.63
N PRO A 70 14.24 -6.23 1.74
CA PRO A 70 13.28 -6.50 2.81
C PRO A 70 11.87 -6.74 2.28
N VAL A 71 11.25 -7.81 2.77
CA VAL A 71 9.82 -8.07 2.59
C VAL A 71 9.09 -7.59 3.85
N THR A 72 8.35 -6.49 3.69
CA THR A 72 7.56 -5.88 4.76
C THR A 72 6.10 -6.27 4.61
N HIS A 73 5.52 -6.84 5.66
CA HIS A 73 4.18 -7.40 5.57
C HIS A 73 3.13 -6.51 6.22
N ASP A 74 2.13 -6.12 5.43
CA ASP A 74 0.85 -5.63 5.88
C ASP A 74 -0.12 -6.77 6.23
N ILE A 75 -1.22 -6.45 6.93
CA ILE A 75 -2.35 -7.32 7.29
C ILE A 75 -1.94 -8.65 7.96
N SER A 76 -0.71 -8.65 8.48
CA SER A 76 0.14 -9.78 8.86
C SER A 76 -0.57 -10.90 9.60
N THR A 77 -1.19 -10.53 10.71
CA THR A 77 -1.71 -11.48 11.69
C THR A 77 -2.92 -12.23 11.20
N ILE A 78 -3.60 -11.68 10.18
CA ILE A 78 -4.82 -12.23 9.61
C ILE A 78 -4.58 -12.84 8.22
N ARG A 79 -3.34 -12.86 7.72
CA ARG A 79 -3.00 -13.56 6.46
C ARG A 79 -3.30 -15.06 6.54
N LEU A 80 -3.19 -15.69 7.70
CA LEU A 80 -3.56 -17.09 7.90
C LEU A 80 -5.04 -17.26 8.26
N ASP A 81 -5.50 -16.58 9.31
CA ASP A 81 -6.84 -16.76 9.90
C ASP A 81 -7.95 -16.03 9.14
N GLY A 82 -7.63 -14.88 8.55
CA GLY A 82 -8.56 -14.04 7.80
C GLY A 82 -9.08 -14.74 6.54
N ASP A 83 -10.24 -14.30 6.07
CA ASP A 83 -10.80 -14.81 4.84
C ASP A 83 -10.12 -14.22 3.59
N GLN A 84 -10.47 -14.79 2.43
CA GLN A 84 -9.94 -14.38 1.12
C GLN A 84 -10.34 -12.95 0.73
N GLY A 85 -11.37 -12.37 1.35
CA GLY A 85 -11.76 -10.97 1.14
C GLY A 85 -10.79 -9.99 1.80
N ASN A 86 -10.21 -10.38 2.94
CA ASN A 86 -9.16 -9.65 3.64
C ASN A 86 -7.75 -10.17 3.29
N SER A 87 -7.56 -10.73 2.08
CA SER A 87 -6.28 -11.29 1.61
C SER A 87 -5.71 -12.42 2.48
N GLY A 88 -6.53 -13.06 3.31
CA GLY A 88 -6.17 -14.21 4.13
C GLY A 88 -6.48 -15.56 3.49
N VAL A 89 -6.07 -16.66 4.11
CA VAL A 89 -6.25 -18.02 3.58
C VAL A 89 -7.29 -18.88 4.31
N GLY A 90 -7.95 -18.34 5.34
CA GLY A 90 -9.04 -18.99 6.08
C GLY A 90 -8.60 -20.23 6.85
N ILE A 91 -7.34 -20.29 7.27
CA ILE A 91 -6.78 -21.35 8.11
C ILE A 91 -6.88 -20.91 9.57
N PRO A 92 -7.76 -21.53 10.38
CA PRO A 92 -7.96 -21.11 11.76
C PRO A 92 -6.66 -21.05 12.56
N SER A 93 -6.27 -19.85 12.96
CA SER A 93 -5.00 -19.63 13.67
C SER A 93 -5.07 -18.38 14.54
N SER A 94 -4.33 -18.36 15.66
CA SER A 94 -4.21 -17.14 16.45
C SER A 94 -3.28 -16.14 15.76
N ARG A 95 -3.49 -14.84 15.96
CA ARG A 95 -2.60 -13.77 15.49
C ARG A 95 -1.11 -14.00 15.82
N LEU A 96 -0.80 -14.49 17.02
CA LEU A 96 0.57 -14.85 17.42
C LEU A 96 1.15 -15.95 16.52
N VAL A 97 0.39 -17.03 16.28
CA VAL A 97 0.81 -18.12 15.38
C VAL A 97 0.99 -17.59 13.96
N GLY A 98 0.13 -16.67 13.50
CA GLY A 98 0.29 -15.97 12.23
C GLY A 98 1.63 -15.28 12.12
N ILE A 99 1.98 -14.43 13.09
CA ILE A 99 3.26 -13.71 13.15
C ILE A 99 4.44 -14.69 13.16
N LEU A 100 4.44 -15.67 14.08
CA LEU A 100 5.54 -16.62 14.21
C LEU A 100 5.70 -17.51 12.97
N THR A 101 4.61 -17.79 12.24
CA THR A 101 4.68 -18.55 10.99
C THR A 101 5.35 -17.74 9.89
N HIS A 102 5.01 -16.46 9.75
CA HIS A 102 5.65 -15.60 8.74
C HIS A 102 7.13 -15.39 9.05
N GLU A 103 7.47 -15.12 10.30
CA GLU A 103 8.87 -15.00 10.72
C GLU A 103 9.65 -16.30 10.48
N ARG A 104 9.16 -17.44 10.99
CA ARG A 104 9.98 -18.67 11.10
C ARG A 104 9.88 -19.60 9.89
N ALA A 105 8.74 -19.63 9.24
CA ALA A 105 8.49 -20.54 8.12
C ALA A 105 8.61 -19.85 6.76
N PHE A 106 8.21 -18.58 6.67
CA PHE A 106 8.23 -17.83 5.41
C PHE A 106 9.43 -16.89 5.30
N GLY A 107 10.08 -16.54 6.41
CA GLY A 107 11.26 -15.69 6.42
C GLY A 107 10.94 -14.22 6.16
N ALA A 108 9.81 -13.73 6.66
CA ALA A 108 9.47 -12.31 6.63
C ALA A 108 10.53 -11.47 7.35
N ASP A 109 10.87 -10.29 6.80
CA ASP A 109 11.88 -9.40 7.38
C ASP A 109 11.30 -8.45 8.43
N THR A 110 10.02 -8.10 8.29
CA THR A 110 9.21 -7.42 9.31
C THR A 110 7.81 -7.99 9.36
N MET A 111 7.09 -7.67 10.43
CA MET A 111 5.69 -8.02 10.58
C MET A 111 4.96 -6.90 11.31
N GLU A 112 3.65 -7.00 11.39
CA GLU A 112 2.83 -6.12 12.21
C GLU A 112 1.78 -6.90 13.00
N LEU A 113 1.35 -6.32 14.12
CA LEU A 113 0.12 -6.70 14.79
C LEU A 113 -1.01 -5.84 14.25
N GLY A 114 -2.16 -6.45 13.94
CA GLY A 114 -3.36 -5.73 13.54
C GLY A 114 -4.63 -6.37 14.11
N HIS A 115 -5.69 -5.57 14.22
CA HIS A 115 -7.03 -6.06 14.53
C HIS A 115 -7.69 -6.64 13.26
N ILE A 116 -8.69 -7.52 13.40
CA ILE A 116 -9.35 -8.20 12.27
C ILE A 116 -10.06 -7.25 11.29
N ASP A 117 -10.57 -6.14 11.80
CA ASP A 117 -11.15 -5.06 10.98
C ASP A 117 -10.06 -4.26 10.24
N TYR A 118 -8.83 -4.35 10.73
CA TYR A 118 -7.65 -3.69 10.19
C TYR A 118 -7.83 -2.17 10.02
N SER A 119 -8.57 -1.53 10.93
CA SER A 119 -8.75 -0.07 10.98
C SER A 119 -8.49 0.47 12.38
N TYR A 120 -8.04 1.73 12.50
CA TYR A 120 -7.77 2.34 13.82
C TYR A 120 -9.03 2.51 14.67
N LYS A 121 -10.15 2.93 14.10
CA LYS A 121 -11.34 3.28 14.90
C LYS A 121 -11.84 2.11 15.77
N PRO A 122 -11.96 0.86 15.27
CA PRO A 122 -12.39 -0.28 16.09
C PRO A 122 -11.39 -0.73 17.16
N VAL A 123 -10.14 -0.28 17.09
CA VAL A 123 -9.11 -0.64 18.08
C VAL A 123 -9.34 0.07 19.41
N LYS A 124 -9.90 1.29 19.42
CA LYS A 124 -10.10 2.08 20.67
C LYS A 124 -10.76 1.32 21.82
N PRO A 125 -11.92 0.66 21.64
CA PRO A 125 -12.56 -0.07 22.73
C PRO A 125 -11.77 -1.29 23.24
N ILE A 126 -10.81 -1.79 22.46
CA ILE A 126 -10.05 -3.01 22.75
C ILE A 126 -8.55 -2.78 22.89
N VAL A 127 -8.07 -1.52 22.93
CA VAL A 127 -6.63 -1.21 22.87
C VAL A 127 -5.82 -1.91 23.96
N SER A 128 -6.40 -2.16 25.13
CA SER A 128 -5.72 -2.89 26.20
C SER A 128 -5.43 -4.36 25.84
N GLN A 129 -6.31 -4.99 25.04
CA GLN A 129 -6.08 -6.35 24.53
C GLN A 129 -5.02 -6.34 23.42
N GLU A 130 -4.99 -5.30 22.60
CA GLU A 130 -3.94 -5.11 21.59
C GLU A 130 -2.57 -4.91 22.24
N CYS A 131 -2.51 -4.11 23.32
CA CYS A 131 -1.28 -3.91 24.10
C CYS A 131 -0.75 -5.23 24.69
N GLN A 132 -1.62 -6.04 25.31
CA GLN A 132 -1.23 -7.36 25.83
C GLN A 132 -0.75 -8.30 24.72
N THR A 133 -1.41 -8.25 23.56
CA THR A 133 -1.02 -9.08 22.41
C THR A 133 0.33 -8.62 21.84
N MET A 134 0.57 -7.31 21.75
CA MET A 134 1.83 -6.72 21.30
C MET A 134 2.98 -7.17 22.22
N GLU A 135 2.83 -7.01 23.54
CA GLU A 135 3.84 -7.45 24.51
C GLU A 135 4.15 -8.95 24.40
N MET A 136 3.12 -9.78 24.18
CA MET A 136 3.30 -11.22 24.00
C MET A 136 4.06 -11.55 22.71
N CYS A 137 3.72 -10.88 21.60
CA CYS A 137 4.37 -11.11 20.31
C CYS A 137 5.83 -10.67 20.36
N GLN A 138 6.11 -9.48 20.90
CA GLN A 138 7.48 -8.96 21.06
C GLN A 138 8.39 -9.83 21.93
N ASN A 139 7.84 -10.58 22.88
CA ASN A 139 8.62 -11.54 23.67
C ASN A 139 9.00 -12.81 22.89
N LEU A 140 8.40 -13.05 21.72
CA LEU A 140 8.51 -14.30 20.97
C LEU A 140 9.05 -14.14 19.55
N THR A 141 9.15 -12.89 19.06
CA THR A 141 9.69 -12.51 17.76
C THR A 141 11.09 -11.89 17.89
N THR A 142 11.83 -11.95 16.79
CA THR A 142 13.13 -11.30 16.59
C THR A 142 13.04 -10.19 15.54
N ILE A 143 12.18 -10.37 14.55
CA ILE A 143 11.92 -9.35 13.51
C ILE A 143 11.21 -8.13 14.11
N PRO A 144 11.39 -6.92 13.53
CA PRO A 144 10.63 -5.75 13.92
C PRO A 144 9.13 -6.00 13.79
N LEU A 145 8.37 -5.65 14.83
CA LEU A 145 6.93 -5.82 14.88
C LEU A 145 6.23 -4.46 15.03
N PHE A 146 5.59 -4.01 13.95
CA PHE A 146 4.84 -2.75 13.94
C PHE A 146 3.42 -2.97 14.44
N TYR A 147 2.67 -1.89 14.64
CA TYR A 147 1.21 -1.98 14.64
C TYR A 147 0.66 -1.48 13.30
N GLY A 148 -0.12 -2.32 12.63
CA GLY A 148 -0.68 -2.05 11.31
C GLY A 148 -2.17 -1.86 11.36
N ALA A 149 -2.63 -0.80 10.72
CA ALA A 149 -4.05 -0.58 10.46
C ALA A 149 -4.25 0.49 9.39
N MET A 150 -5.39 0.41 8.71
CA MET A 150 -5.87 1.44 7.81
C MET A 150 -6.38 2.64 8.60
N PRO A 151 -6.09 3.88 8.14
CA PRO A 151 -6.78 5.06 8.64
C PRO A 151 -8.30 4.93 8.48
N ASN A 152 -8.75 4.43 7.32
CA ASN A 152 -10.14 4.11 6.98
C ASN A 152 -11.13 5.19 7.47
N MET A 153 -10.95 6.42 6.97
CA MET A 153 -11.75 7.57 7.41
C MET A 153 -13.26 7.36 7.18
N GLY A 154 -13.65 6.46 6.27
CA GLY A 154 -15.04 6.07 6.02
C GLY A 154 -15.79 5.65 7.28
N LEU A 155 -15.10 5.02 8.24
CA LEU A 155 -15.71 4.60 9.50
C LEU A 155 -16.11 5.77 10.41
N TYR A 156 -15.59 6.99 10.18
CA TYR A 156 -15.98 8.18 10.95
C TYR A 156 -17.26 8.82 10.44
N TYR A 157 -17.79 8.34 9.31
CA TYR A 157 -19.07 8.76 8.76
C TYR A 157 -20.24 7.91 9.26
N THR A 158 -21.45 8.50 9.29
CA THR A 158 -22.69 7.78 9.56
C THR A 158 -22.90 6.65 8.54
N PRO A 159 -23.40 5.47 8.97
CA PRO A 159 -24.02 5.21 10.28
C PRO A 159 -23.03 4.81 11.40
N ASP A 160 -21.80 4.43 11.07
CA ASP A 160 -20.87 3.87 12.05
C ASP A 160 -20.17 4.95 12.89
N GLY A 161 -20.02 6.15 12.32
CA GLY A 161 -19.36 7.29 12.94
C GLY A 161 -20.27 8.50 13.16
N PRO A 162 -19.73 9.51 13.87
CA PRO A 162 -20.52 10.63 14.35
C PRO A 162 -20.77 11.71 13.29
N PHE A 163 -20.09 11.68 12.14
CA PHE A 163 -20.15 12.74 11.14
C PHE A 163 -21.01 12.33 9.94
N GLU A 164 -21.84 13.23 9.41
CA GLU A 164 -22.73 12.89 8.28
C GLU A 164 -21.94 12.49 7.03
N ASN A 165 -22.38 11.47 6.31
CA ASN A 165 -21.67 10.95 5.15
C ASN A 165 -21.49 12.03 4.06
N PRO A 166 -20.24 12.40 3.68
CA PRO A 166 -19.99 13.46 2.69
C PRO A 166 -20.56 13.12 1.32
N GLY A 167 -20.57 11.84 0.94
CA GLY A 167 -21.15 11.41 -0.33
C GLY A 167 -22.66 11.66 -0.41
N ASP A 168 -23.38 11.51 0.71
CA ASP A 168 -24.82 11.79 0.76
C ASP A 168 -25.11 13.29 0.83
N LEU A 169 -24.28 14.04 1.58
CA LEU A 169 -24.34 15.50 1.62
C LEU A 169 -24.08 16.10 0.22
N MET A 170 -23.07 15.63 -0.50
CA MET A 170 -22.77 16.07 -1.87
C MET A 170 -23.93 15.77 -2.83
N LYS A 171 -24.55 14.57 -2.75
CA LYS A 171 -25.76 14.24 -3.55
C LYS A 171 -26.95 15.16 -3.21
N ALA A 172 -27.00 15.67 -1.99
CA ALA A 172 -28.01 16.63 -1.54
C ALA A 172 -27.64 18.09 -1.82
N PHE A 173 -26.55 18.36 -2.56
CA PHE A 173 -26.03 19.70 -2.86
C PHE A 173 -25.61 20.51 -1.62
N LYS A 174 -25.25 19.82 -0.54
CA LYS A 174 -24.80 20.36 0.74
C LYS A 174 -23.28 20.35 0.85
N LEU A 175 -22.62 21.14 0.01
CA LEU A 175 -21.16 21.08 -0.15
C LEU A 175 -20.41 21.58 1.09
N GLU A 176 -20.84 22.68 1.69
CA GLU A 176 -20.21 23.23 2.89
C GLU A 176 -20.30 22.24 4.06
N GLU A 177 -21.46 21.59 4.24
CA GLU A 177 -21.60 20.56 5.26
C GLU A 177 -20.75 19.31 4.94
N ALA A 178 -20.62 18.94 3.66
CA ALA A 178 -19.78 17.82 3.25
C ALA A 178 -18.29 18.08 3.56
N PHE A 179 -17.82 19.29 3.27
CA PHE A 179 -16.44 19.71 3.58
C PHE A 179 -16.19 19.72 5.08
N ALA A 180 -17.07 20.34 5.86
CA ALA A 180 -16.97 20.33 7.31
C ALA A 180 -16.99 18.90 7.88
N SER A 181 -17.78 17.99 7.31
CA SER A 181 -17.79 16.58 7.73
C SER A 181 -16.45 15.88 7.45
N ILE A 182 -15.85 16.11 6.28
CA ILE A 182 -14.53 15.57 5.93
C ILE A 182 -13.46 16.10 6.90
N GLU A 183 -13.43 17.41 7.14
CA GLU A 183 -12.47 18.06 8.06
C GLU A 183 -12.58 17.50 9.49
N HIS A 184 -13.80 17.44 10.04
CA HIS A 184 -14.02 16.89 11.38
C HIS A 184 -13.65 15.40 11.48
N SER A 185 -13.94 14.62 10.44
CA SER A 185 -13.53 13.21 10.35
C SER A 185 -12.01 13.07 10.34
N ALA A 186 -11.31 13.88 9.54
CA ALA A 186 -9.85 13.85 9.45
C ALA A 186 -9.19 14.20 10.79
N GLU A 187 -9.71 15.20 11.50
CA GLU A 187 -9.23 15.55 12.85
C GLU A 187 -9.48 14.42 13.85
N HIS A 188 -10.64 13.77 13.81
CA HIS A 188 -10.96 12.66 14.71
C HIS A 188 -10.08 11.44 14.43
N LEU A 189 -9.91 11.09 13.15
CA LEU A 189 -9.00 10.06 12.69
C LEU A 189 -7.59 10.30 13.22
N SER A 190 -7.07 11.51 13.05
CA SER A 190 -5.72 11.86 13.50
C SER A 190 -5.53 11.66 15.01
N ARG A 191 -6.50 12.12 15.82
CA ARG A 191 -6.47 11.93 17.28
C ARG A 191 -6.49 10.45 17.67
N ASP A 192 -7.26 9.65 16.95
CA ASP A 192 -7.43 8.23 17.26
C ASP A 192 -6.16 7.44 16.95
N ILE A 193 -5.55 7.67 15.78
CA ILE A 193 -4.24 7.09 15.42
C ILE A 193 -3.20 7.43 16.50
N VAL A 194 -3.06 8.71 16.85
CA VAL A 194 -2.06 9.16 17.84
C VAL A 194 -2.31 8.52 19.21
N TRP A 195 -3.57 8.51 19.68
CA TRP A 195 -3.90 7.95 20.99
C TRP A 195 -3.67 6.44 21.06
N ILE A 196 -4.02 5.71 20.00
CA ILE A 196 -3.80 4.25 19.90
C ILE A 196 -2.30 3.96 19.94
N MET A 197 -1.52 4.65 19.10
CA MET A 197 -0.08 4.43 19.02
C MET A 197 0.66 4.84 20.28
N GLN A 198 0.19 5.85 21.05
CA GLN A 198 0.74 6.14 22.37
C GLN A 198 0.66 4.94 23.33
N LYS A 199 -0.38 4.10 23.21
CA LYS A 199 -0.53 2.89 24.05
C LYS A 199 0.34 1.75 23.54
N LEU A 200 0.30 1.50 22.24
CA LEU A 200 1.03 0.39 21.63
C LEU A 200 2.55 0.60 21.66
N TRP A 201 3.01 1.84 21.46
CA TRP A 201 4.41 2.21 21.65
C TRP A 201 4.88 1.97 23.09
N ALA A 202 4.05 2.31 24.08
CA ALA A 202 4.34 2.03 25.48
C ALA A 202 4.35 0.51 25.81
N SER A 203 3.67 -0.30 24.99
CA SER A 203 3.65 -1.76 25.05
C SER A 203 4.67 -2.43 24.11
N GLY A 204 5.63 -1.66 23.59
CA GLY A 204 6.81 -2.19 22.91
C GLY A 204 6.68 -2.39 21.41
N ALA A 205 5.66 -1.85 20.74
CA ALA A 205 5.63 -1.83 19.27
C ALA A 205 6.90 -1.15 18.71
N ASP A 206 7.50 -1.68 17.65
CA ASP A 206 8.71 -1.09 17.03
C ASP A 206 8.38 0.07 16.08
N GLY A 207 7.12 0.18 15.69
CA GLY A 207 6.67 1.20 14.74
C GLY A 207 5.18 1.11 14.46
N VAL A 208 4.77 1.87 13.44
CA VAL A 208 3.42 1.92 12.92
C VAL A 208 3.43 1.78 11.41
N ASN A 209 2.50 1.00 10.89
CA ASN A 209 2.15 0.98 9.47
C ASN A 209 0.76 1.61 9.29
N LEU A 210 0.71 2.72 8.56
CA LEU A 210 -0.50 3.40 8.13
C LEU A 210 -0.81 2.95 6.71
N ASP A 211 -1.37 1.76 6.59
CA ASP A 211 -1.68 1.14 5.31
C ASP A 211 -2.92 1.77 4.65
N THR A 212 -3.03 1.71 3.32
CA THR A 212 -4.22 2.15 2.58
C THR A 212 -4.57 3.63 2.87
N THR A 213 -3.55 4.47 3.09
CA THR A 213 -3.68 5.90 3.31
C THR A 213 -4.33 6.58 2.11
N ALA A 214 -5.23 7.55 2.38
CA ALA A 214 -5.95 8.31 1.35
C ALA A 214 -7.04 7.54 0.60
N ALA A 215 -7.48 6.37 1.07
CA ALA A 215 -8.55 5.60 0.45
C ALA A 215 -9.88 6.36 0.37
N ALA A 216 -10.19 7.18 1.37
CA ALA A 216 -11.34 8.10 1.35
C ALA A 216 -11.00 9.50 0.82
N GLY A 217 -9.92 9.62 0.04
CA GLY A 217 -9.50 10.85 -0.61
C GLY A 217 -8.59 11.75 0.24
N ASP A 218 -8.50 13.01 -0.18
CA ASP A 218 -7.61 14.03 0.38
C ASP A 218 -7.86 14.35 1.87
N GLY A 219 -9.07 14.14 2.38
CA GLY A 219 -9.36 14.22 3.82
C GLY A 219 -8.68 13.13 4.64
N ASP A 220 -8.64 11.90 4.11
CA ASP A 220 -7.99 10.78 4.78
C ASP A 220 -6.48 10.98 4.76
N ALA A 221 -5.93 11.41 3.61
CA ALA A 221 -4.53 11.83 3.50
C ALA A 221 -4.18 12.91 4.53
N PHE A 222 -5.01 13.95 4.66
CA PHE A 222 -4.77 15.05 5.60
C PHE A 222 -4.77 14.57 7.05
N GLY A 223 -5.76 13.78 7.47
CA GLY A 223 -5.85 13.22 8.82
C GLY A 223 -4.64 12.33 9.15
N THR A 224 -4.26 11.48 8.19
CA THR A 224 -3.14 10.55 8.32
C THR A 224 -1.80 11.28 8.42
N LEU A 225 -1.49 12.21 7.51
CA LEU A 225 -0.24 12.99 7.55
C LEU A 225 -0.14 13.86 8.81
N THR A 226 -1.28 14.37 9.29
CA THR A 226 -1.35 15.09 10.58
C THR A 226 -1.00 14.17 11.75
N ALA A 227 -1.47 12.92 11.73
CA ALA A 227 -1.11 11.92 12.74
C ALA A 227 0.38 11.56 12.68
N VAL A 228 0.93 11.31 11.49
CA VAL A 228 2.36 11.04 11.26
C VAL A 228 3.23 12.13 11.88
N LYS A 229 2.88 13.40 11.61
CA LYS A 229 3.62 14.55 12.16
C LYS A 229 3.55 14.60 13.68
N ALA A 230 2.39 14.38 14.27
CA ALA A 230 2.23 14.34 15.72
C ALA A 230 3.02 13.19 16.35
N LEU A 231 2.99 11.99 15.74
CA LEU A 231 3.74 10.82 16.18
C LEU A 231 5.24 11.05 16.10
N ARG A 232 5.76 11.56 14.99
CA ARG A 232 7.19 11.87 14.84
C ARG A 232 7.66 12.90 15.88
N GLN A 233 6.85 13.91 16.17
CA GLN A 233 7.16 14.91 17.20
C GLN A 233 7.19 14.31 18.61
N GLN A 234 6.27 13.39 18.91
CA GLN A 234 6.18 12.76 20.22
C GLN A 234 7.22 11.65 20.42
N PHE A 235 7.51 10.89 19.35
CA PHE A 235 8.36 9.71 19.35
C PHE A 235 9.36 9.81 18.19
N PRO A 236 10.46 10.56 18.36
CA PRO A 236 11.44 10.80 17.29
C PRO A 236 12.06 9.53 16.70
N ASP A 237 12.10 8.44 17.46
CA ASP A 237 12.70 7.17 17.06
C ASP A 237 11.68 6.13 16.56
N MET A 238 10.38 6.45 16.57
CA MET A 238 9.34 5.54 16.07
C MET A 238 9.53 5.30 14.57
N TYR A 239 9.47 4.04 14.13
CA TYR A 239 9.40 3.76 12.71
C TYR A 239 7.98 4.00 12.21
N ILE A 240 7.82 4.79 11.14
CA ILE A 240 6.51 5.15 10.60
C ILE A 240 6.49 4.82 9.12
N GLU A 241 5.71 3.82 8.75
CA GLU A 241 5.43 3.45 7.36
C GLU A 241 4.08 4.04 6.94
N VAL A 242 4.04 4.60 5.73
CA VAL A 242 2.82 5.17 5.15
C VAL A 242 2.62 4.53 3.78
N GLY A 243 1.77 3.51 3.73
CA GLY A 243 1.31 2.85 2.50
C GLY A 243 0.09 3.57 1.94
N MET A 244 0.06 3.79 0.62
CA MET A 244 -0.97 4.59 -0.05
C MET A 244 -2.06 3.69 -0.65
N ALA A 245 -3.28 4.21 -0.81
CA ALA A 245 -4.40 3.43 -1.35
C ALA A 245 -4.53 3.49 -2.89
N GLY A 246 -4.04 4.56 -3.52
CA GLY A 246 -4.07 4.73 -4.97
C GLY A 246 -2.92 5.58 -5.49
N GLU A 247 -2.62 5.44 -6.78
CA GLU A 247 -1.53 6.20 -7.41
C GLU A 247 -1.81 7.72 -7.42
N SER A 248 -3.07 8.14 -7.39
CA SER A 248 -3.45 9.54 -7.27
C SER A 248 -4.43 9.72 -6.12
N ILE A 249 -4.16 10.71 -5.27
CA ILE A 249 -5.08 11.06 -4.18
C ILE A 249 -6.35 11.68 -4.77
N ILE A 250 -7.52 11.10 -4.48
CA ILE A 250 -8.81 11.61 -4.95
C ILE A 250 -9.20 12.86 -4.16
N GLY A 251 -9.52 13.96 -4.85
CA GLY A 251 -10.01 15.19 -4.23
C GLY A 251 -11.50 15.13 -3.92
N MET A 252 -11.90 14.46 -2.84
CA MET A 252 -13.29 14.51 -2.36
C MET A 252 -13.61 15.87 -1.76
N HIS A 253 -12.68 16.44 -0.97
CA HIS A 253 -12.76 17.82 -0.52
C HIS A 253 -12.14 18.76 -1.56
N GLY A 254 -11.00 18.38 -2.14
CA GLY A 254 -10.33 19.07 -3.24
C GLY A 254 -9.55 20.33 -2.86
N MET A 255 -9.55 20.74 -1.58
CA MET A 255 -8.92 21.99 -1.12
C MET A 255 -8.02 21.81 0.11
N LEU A 256 -7.87 20.57 0.61
CA LEU A 256 -7.04 20.33 1.77
C LEU A 256 -5.56 20.38 1.39
N GLU A 257 -4.78 21.08 2.21
CA GLU A 257 -3.35 21.23 2.07
C GLU A 257 -2.61 20.67 3.28
N PHE A 258 -1.51 19.97 3.04
CA PHE A 258 -0.55 19.62 4.09
C PHE A 258 0.73 20.43 3.90
N GLU A 259 1.01 21.30 4.87
CA GLU A 259 2.17 22.21 4.85
C GLU A 259 2.41 22.93 3.50
N GLY A 260 1.34 23.52 2.96
CA GLY A 260 1.36 24.30 1.73
C GLY A 260 1.36 23.49 0.44
N HIS A 261 1.13 22.17 0.51
CA HIS A 261 0.93 21.31 -0.65
C HIS A 261 -0.52 20.85 -0.70
N ALA A 262 -1.22 21.16 -1.79
CA ALA A 262 -2.53 20.59 -2.07
C ALA A 262 -2.42 19.05 -2.16
N LEU A 263 -3.31 18.34 -1.46
CA LEU A 263 -3.27 16.88 -1.38
C LEU A 263 -3.99 16.21 -2.54
N ALA A 264 -5.10 16.80 -3.00
CA ALA A 264 -5.86 16.27 -4.11
C ALA A 264 -5.03 16.26 -5.41
N GLY A 265 -5.02 15.12 -6.10
CA GLY A 265 -4.35 14.94 -7.38
C GLY A 265 -2.85 14.70 -7.30
N LEU A 266 -2.27 14.49 -6.10
CA LEU A 266 -0.86 14.11 -5.99
C LEU A 266 -0.64 12.70 -6.52
N TRP A 267 0.25 12.59 -7.49
CA TRP A 267 0.78 11.34 -8.04
C TRP A 267 1.96 10.80 -7.21
N PRO A 268 2.43 9.55 -7.38
CA PRO A 268 3.34 8.91 -6.43
C PRO A 268 4.66 9.69 -6.21
N GLN A 269 5.23 10.28 -7.26
CA GLN A 269 6.43 11.12 -7.17
C GLN A 269 6.21 12.47 -6.45
N GLN A 270 4.96 12.90 -6.34
CA GLN A 270 4.57 14.12 -5.61
C GLN A 270 4.12 13.80 -4.18
N GLN A 271 3.61 12.59 -3.94
CA GLN A 271 3.28 12.08 -2.61
C GLN A 271 4.55 11.89 -1.76
N ALA A 272 5.61 11.30 -2.33
CA ALA A 272 6.87 11.02 -1.64
C ALA A 272 7.41 12.20 -0.79
N PRO A 273 7.63 13.42 -1.34
CA PRO A 273 8.14 14.54 -0.55
C PRO A 273 7.15 15.03 0.52
N VAL A 274 5.84 14.86 0.33
CA VAL A 274 4.83 15.26 1.32
C VAL A 274 4.81 14.28 2.50
N VAL A 275 4.91 12.98 2.22
CA VAL A 275 5.03 11.91 3.21
C VAL A 275 6.34 12.02 4.01
N GLU A 276 7.46 12.26 3.32
CA GLU A 276 8.77 12.58 3.95
C GLU A 276 8.63 13.76 4.92
N LYS A 277 8.00 14.85 4.47
CA LYS A 277 7.84 16.07 5.24
C LYS A 277 6.94 15.90 6.47
N ALA A 278 5.96 15.01 6.40
CA ALA A 278 5.14 14.66 7.57
C ALA A 278 5.98 13.95 8.65
N GLY A 279 7.05 13.26 8.27
CA GLY A 279 7.96 12.57 9.19
C GLY A 279 7.91 11.04 9.10
N ALA A 280 7.44 10.49 7.98
CA ALA A 280 7.50 9.05 7.73
C ALA A 280 8.96 8.55 7.66
N SER A 281 9.17 7.30 8.06
CA SER A 281 10.42 6.55 7.88
C SER A 281 10.45 5.78 6.56
N VAL A 282 9.29 5.32 6.07
CA VAL A 282 9.12 4.57 4.82
C VAL A 282 7.94 5.10 4.06
N PHE A 283 8.09 5.18 2.75
CA PHE A 283 7.01 5.50 1.83
C PHE A 283 6.57 4.23 1.07
N GLY A 284 5.29 3.90 1.17
CA GLY A 284 4.63 2.88 0.36
C GLY A 284 3.81 3.51 -0.76
N PRO A 285 4.39 3.73 -1.95
CA PRO A 285 3.64 4.13 -3.12
C PRO A 285 2.89 2.93 -3.69
N VAL A 286 1.70 3.19 -4.21
CA VAL A 286 0.87 2.17 -4.87
C VAL A 286 0.52 2.59 -6.29
N VAL A 287 0.26 1.59 -7.14
CA VAL A 287 -0.37 1.77 -8.44
C VAL A 287 -1.41 0.68 -8.64
N ASN A 288 -2.67 1.07 -8.77
CA ASN A 288 -3.78 0.14 -8.92
C ASN A 288 -3.76 -0.56 -10.28
N THR A 289 -4.10 -1.85 -10.27
CA THR A 289 -4.25 -2.69 -11.45
C THR A 289 -5.56 -2.41 -12.15
N ASN A 290 -5.49 -2.13 -13.46
CA ASN A 290 -6.66 -2.09 -14.31
C ASN A 290 -7.04 -3.51 -14.76
N THR A 291 -8.18 -4.00 -14.27
CA THR A 291 -8.67 -5.37 -14.54
C THR A 291 -8.98 -5.63 -16.02
N SER A 292 -9.24 -4.58 -16.81
CA SER A 292 -9.51 -4.65 -18.25
C SER A 292 -8.24 -4.57 -19.11
N ARG A 293 -7.06 -4.59 -18.49
CA ARG A 293 -5.75 -4.52 -19.17
C ARG A 293 -4.94 -5.76 -18.89
N THR A 294 -3.93 -6.02 -19.73
CA THR A 294 -3.06 -7.18 -19.58
C THR A 294 -2.04 -6.97 -18.46
N PHE A 295 -1.45 -8.06 -17.96
CA PHE A 295 -0.36 -8.00 -16.99
C PHE A 295 0.84 -7.17 -17.50
N PRO A 296 1.33 -7.32 -18.74
CA PRO A 296 2.37 -6.45 -19.29
C PRO A 296 2.03 -4.96 -19.23
N TRP A 297 0.80 -4.59 -19.56
CA TRP A 297 0.34 -3.20 -19.52
C TRP A 297 0.35 -2.67 -18.08
N ASN A 298 -0.25 -3.40 -17.15
CA ASN A 298 -0.33 -3.00 -15.75
C ASN A 298 1.05 -2.88 -15.11
N LEU A 299 1.91 -3.89 -15.32
CA LEU A 299 3.25 -3.87 -14.76
C LEU A 299 4.09 -2.72 -15.32
N ALA A 300 4.04 -2.44 -16.63
CA ALA A 300 4.77 -1.32 -17.21
C ALA A 300 4.30 0.03 -16.66
N ARG A 301 2.98 0.20 -16.49
CA ARG A 301 2.41 1.39 -15.87
C ARG A 301 2.91 1.56 -14.44
N SER A 302 2.85 0.50 -13.63
CA SER A 302 3.31 0.55 -12.24
C SER A 302 4.79 0.86 -12.13
N ILE A 303 5.66 0.16 -12.88
CA ILE A 303 7.10 0.42 -12.88
C ILE A 303 7.43 1.88 -13.22
N THR A 304 6.72 2.47 -14.18
CA THR A 304 6.97 3.85 -14.62
C THR A 304 6.69 4.87 -13.52
N PHE A 305 5.56 4.73 -12.82
CA PHE A 305 5.22 5.58 -11.66
C PHE A 305 6.13 5.34 -10.46
N ILE A 306 6.32 4.08 -10.06
CA ILE A 306 7.09 3.73 -8.86
C ILE A 306 8.55 4.15 -9.01
N LYS A 307 9.13 4.01 -10.20
CA LYS A 307 10.48 4.51 -10.48
C LYS A 307 10.62 6.02 -10.30
N ALA A 308 9.63 6.78 -10.74
CA ALA A 308 9.62 8.23 -10.53
C ALA A 308 9.46 8.57 -9.04
N ALA A 309 8.65 7.81 -8.32
CA ALA A 309 8.47 7.94 -6.88
C ALA A 309 9.75 7.62 -6.09
N ALA A 310 10.39 6.49 -6.35
CA ALA A 310 11.66 6.11 -5.75
C ALA A 310 12.75 7.16 -5.98
N LYS A 311 12.82 7.73 -7.19
CA LYS A 311 13.75 8.82 -7.50
C LYS A 311 13.44 10.13 -6.74
N ALA A 312 12.17 10.40 -6.46
CA ALA A 312 11.73 11.61 -5.76
C ALA A 312 11.84 11.49 -4.23
N SER A 313 11.80 10.26 -3.70
CA SER A 313 11.87 9.97 -2.27
C SER A 313 13.29 10.11 -1.72
N LYS A 314 13.42 10.61 -0.49
CA LYS A 314 14.68 10.55 0.30
C LYS A 314 14.61 9.56 1.45
N ILE A 315 13.45 8.94 1.65
CA ILE A 315 13.25 7.84 2.58
C ILE A 315 13.08 6.53 1.80
N PRO A 316 13.38 5.37 2.40
CA PRO A 316 13.20 4.09 1.73
C PRO A 316 11.80 3.92 1.14
N VAL A 317 11.74 3.31 -0.04
CA VAL A 317 10.50 3.03 -0.76
C VAL A 317 10.19 1.54 -0.69
N HIS A 318 9.13 1.19 0.04
CA HIS A 318 8.60 -0.16 0.11
C HIS A 318 7.31 -0.20 -0.69
N VAL A 319 7.39 -0.56 -1.98
CA VAL A 319 6.24 -0.45 -2.87
C VAL A 319 5.11 -1.36 -2.41
N ASP A 320 3.87 -0.85 -2.39
CA ASP A 320 2.72 -1.66 -2.01
C ASP A 320 2.46 -2.71 -3.11
N MET A 321 2.61 -3.99 -2.74
CA MET A 321 2.43 -5.13 -3.63
C MET A 321 1.44 -6.14 -3.06
N GLY A 322 0.35 -6.37 -3.78
CA GLY A 322 -0.70 -7.27 -3.33
C GLY A 322 -1.80 -7.42 -4.35
N MET A 323 -2.92 -8.01 -3.93
CA MET A 323 -4.09 -8.18 -4.77
C MET A 323 -4.50 -6.83 -5.40
N GLY A 324 -4.45 -6.75 -6.73
CA GLY A 324 -4.92 -5.57 -7.47
C GLY A 324 -4.00 -4.35 -7.46
N VAL A 325 -2.73 -4.47 -7.03
CA VAL A 325 -1.77 -3.35 -7.02
C VAL A 325 -0.38 -3.77 -7.52
N GLY A 326 0.46 -2.81 -7.91
CA GLY A 326 1.84 -3.06 -8.33
C GLY A 326 1.97 -3.91 -9.61
N GLY A 327 0.90 -3.96 -10.42
CA GLY A 327 0.81 -4.81 -11.60
C GLY A 327 0.32 -6.23 -11.33
N ILE A 328 0.09 -6.59 -10.07
CA ILE A 328 -0.46 -7.88 -9.66
C ILE A 328 -1.96 -7.90 -9.96
N PRO A 329 -2.49 -9.00 -10.53
CA PRO A 329 -3.91 -9.13 -10.82
C PRO A 329 -4.81 -8.97 -9.58
N MET A 330 -5.98 -8.38 -9.78
CA MET A 330 -7.08 -8.37 -8.82
C MET A 330 -7.77 -9.73 -8.82
N LEU A 331 -7.28 -10.63 -7.98
CA LEU A 331 -7.84 -11.96 -7.74
C LEU A 331 -7.52 -12.34 -6.29
N GLU A 332 -8.47 -12.96 -5.58
CA GLU A 332 -8.36 -13.26 -4.14
C GLU A 332 -7.07 -14.04 -3.81
N THR A 333 -6.70 -14.97 -4.69
CA THR A 333 -5.40 -15.64 -4.66
C THR A 333 -4.62 -15.28 -5.93
N PRO A 334 -3.79 -14.21 -5.90
CA PRO A 334 -3.08 -13.76 -7.08
C PRO A 334 -2.20 -14.86 -7.68
N PRO A 335 -2.18 -15.04 -9.03
CA PRO A 335 -1.36 -16.08 -9.64
C PRO A 335 0.12 -15.85 -9.38
N ILE A 336 0.80 -16.84 -8.80
CA ILE A 336 2.23 -16.77 -8.44
C ILE A 336 3.13 -16.36 -9.62
N ASP A 337 2.73 -16.69 -10.86
CA ASP A 337 3.44 -16.29 -12.07
C ASP A 337 3.44 -14.80 -12.32
N ALA A 338 2.35 -14.10 -11.99
CA ALA A 338 2.27 -12.65 -12.08
C ALA A 338 2.94 -11.99 -10.87
N VAL A 339 2.66 -12.48 -9.65
CA VAL A 339 3.22 -11.93 -8.40
C VAL A 339 4.75 -11.87 -8.44
N THR A 340 5.39 -12.99 -8.77
CA THR A 340 6.86 -13.09 -8.75
C THR A 340 7.52 -12.25 -9.84
N ARG A 341 6.90 -12.13 -11.02
CA ARG A 341 7.40 -11.26 -12.11
C ARG A 341 7.24 -9.79 -11.77
N ALA A 342 6.11 -9.40 -11.17
CA ALA A 342 5.89 -8.05 -10.71
C ALA A 342 6.93 -7.67 -9.65
N SER A 343 7.10 -8.52 -8.63
CA SER A 343 8.06 -8.31 -7.54
C SER A 343 9.50 -8.17 -8.08
N LYS A 344 9.93 -9.10 -8.94
CA LYS A 344 11.25 -9.04 -9.59
C LYS A 344 11.44 -7.75 -10.39
N ALA A 345 10.42 -7.33 -11.16
CA ALA A 345 10.50 -6.11 -11.95
C ALA A 345 10.59 -4.87 -11.06
N MET A 346 9.83 -4.81 -9.97
CA MET A 346 9.91 -3.68 -9.02
C MET A 346 11.32 -3.54 -8.45
N VAL A 347 11.89 -4.63 -7.96
CA VAL A 347 13.25 -4.63 -7.38
C VAL A 347 14.31 -4.30 -8.42
N GLU A 348 14.29 -4.93 -9.60
CA GLU A 348 15.35 -4.75 -10.60
C GLU A 348 15.25 -3.45 -11.40
N MET A 349 14.08 -2.82 -11.47
CA MET A 349 13.85 -1.71 -12.40
C MET A 349 13.30 -0.43 -11.77
N ALA A 350 12.48 -0.54 -10.72
CA ALA A 350 11.88 0.63 -10.09
C ALA A 350 12.77 1.24 -9.00
N GLY A 351 13.78 0.52 -8.52
CA GLY A 351 14.72 1.01 -7.52
C GLY A 351 14.08 1.13 -6.13
N VAL A 352 13.21 0.18 -5.81
CA VAL A 352 12.57 0.07 -4.49
C VAL A 352 13.55 -0.52 -3.48
N ASP A 353 13.42 -0.10 -2.23
CA ASP A 353 14.23 -0.56 -1.11
C ASP A 353 13.59 -1.74 -0.37
N GLY A 354 12.30 -1.98 -0.60
CA GLY A 354 11.51 -3.07 -0.04
C GLY A 354 10.25 -3.34 -0.89
N ILE A 355 9.56 -4.42 -0.57
CA ILE A 355 8.25 -4.82 -1.17
C ILE A 355 7.31 -5.35 -0.09
#